data_AF-A0A931AUA2-F1
#
_entry.id   AF-A0A931AUA2-F1
#
_cell.length_a   1.000
_cell.length_b   1.000
_cell.length_c   1.000
_cell.angle_alpha   90.00
_cell.angle_beta   90.00
_cell.angle_gamma   90.00
#
_symmetry.space_group_name_H-M   'P 1'
#
loop_
_entity.id
_entity.type
_entity.pdbx_description
1 polymer ?
#
loop_
_entity_poly.entity_id
_entity_poly.type
_entity_poly.pdbx_seq_one_letter_code
_entity_poly.pdbx_strand_id
1 'polypeptide(L)'
;MAKDKLQLYYKLYDLSRQQREEILTGTIDNVLDIIRQKSELVLELEEVDLEEEIRSHKDPQGTLIEMQNLLKRLTELEQENTELLKDMAPDLENKVKKIKQEYNNASDAYKKDDRNKSGGNNIDQRS
;
A
#
# COMPACT_ATOMS: atom_id res chain seq x y z
N MET A 1 8.50 18.41 -27.85
CA MET A 1 8.26 16.98 -28.14
C MET A 1 7.13 16.55 -27.21
N ALA A 2 6.04 15.99 -27.74
CA ALA A 2 5.05 15.36 -26.88
C ALA A 2 5.78 14.26 -26.08
N LYS A 3 5.58 14.23 -24.77
CA LYS A 3 6.11 13.14 -23.95
C LYS A 3 5.39 11.87 -24.39
N ASP A 4 6.15 10.85 -24.77
CA ASP A 4 5.62 9.53 -25.12
C ASP A 4 4.83 8.99 -23.92
N LYS A 5 3.51 8.96 -24.06
CA LYS A 5 2.62 8.57 -22.96
C LYS A 5 2.67 7.06 -22.72
N LEU A 6 3.21 6.29 -23.66
CA LEU A 6 3.41 4.85 -23.47
C LEU A 6 4.39 4.55 -22.33
N GLN A 7 5.28 5.49 -21.99
CA GLN A 7 6.18 5.39 -20.84
C GLN A 7 5.47 5.17 -19.51
N LEU A 8 4.22 5.63 -19.38
CA LEU A 8 3.42 5.44 -18.17
C LEU A 8 3.07 3.96 -17.94
N TYR A 9 2.85 3.19 -19.02
CA TYR A 9 2.60 1.74 -18.90
C TYR A 9 3.87 0.97 -18.49
N TYR A 10 5.04 1.37 -18.98
CA TYR A 10 6.31 0.80 -18.53
C TYR A 10 6.58 1.12 -17.07
N LYS A 11 6.32 2.37 -16.65
CA LYS A 11 6.43 2.77 -15.25
C LYS A 11 5.49 1.95 -14.36
N LEU A 12 4.26 1.69 -14.82
CA LEU A 12 3.30 0.87 -14.08
C LEU A 12 3.82 -0.57 -13.92
N TYR A 13 4.37 -1.15 -15.00
CA TYR A 13 4.99 -2.46 -14.96
C TYR A 13 6.17 -2.53 -13.98
N ASP A 14 7.04 -1.53 -13.95
CA ASP A 14 8.16 -1.48 -13.01
C ASP A 14 7.69 -1.36 -11.56
N LEU A 15 6.68 -0.52 -11.29
CA LEU A 15 6.08 -0.43 -9.95
C LEU A 15 5.43 -1.74 -9.53
N SER A 16 4.77 -2.45 -10.45
CA SER A 16 4.23 -3.79 -10.18
C SER A 16 5.30 -4.82 -9.83
N ARG A 17 6.48 -4.73 -10.46
CA ARG A 17 7.62 -5.59 -10.12
C ARG A 17 8.18 -5.25 -8.74
N GLN A 18 8.36 -3.96 -8.45
CA GLN A 18 8.82 -3.50 -7.15
C GLN A 18 7.85 -3.89 -6.03
N GLN A 19 6.54 -3.79 -6.28
CA GLN A 19 5.52 -4.24 -5.34
C GLN A 19 5.71 -5.71 -4.97
N ARG A 20 5.97 -6.57 -5.97
CA ARG A 20 6.21 -8.00 -5.75
C ARG A 20 7.43 -8.23 -4.86
N GLU A 21 8.53 -7.54 -5.13
CA GLU A 21 9.78 -7.64 -4.36
C GLU A 21 9.57 -7.21 -2.91
N GLU A 22 8.88 -6.09 -2.69
CA GLU A 22 8.56 -5.58 -1.35
C GLU A 22 7.57 -6.49 -0.60
N ILE A 23 6.62 -7.13 -1.30
CA ILE A 23 5.74 -8.14 -0.69
C ILE A 23 6.55 -9.33 -0.18
N LEU A 24 7.53 -9.80 -0.95
CA LEU A 24 8.29 -11.00 -0.63
C LEU A 24 9.40 -10.77 0.41
N THR A 25 10.01 -9.58 0.41
CA THR A 25 11.27 -9.34 1.15
C THR A 25 11.30 -8.04 1.94
N GLY A 26 10.32 -7.17 1.72
CA GLY A 26 10.31 -5.79 2.18
C GLY A 26 9.43 -5.54 3.39
N THR A 27 8.99 -4.28 3.49
CA THR A 27 8.09 -3.84 4.56
C THR A 27 6.71 -3.53 4.01
N ILE A 28 5.69 -3.71 4.85
CA ILE A 28 4.32 -3.33 4.50
C ILE A 28 4.21 -1.85 4.13
N ASP A 29 4.97 -0.97 4.79
CA ASP A 29 4.91 0.47 4.52
C ASP A 29 5.38 0.78 3.10
N ASN A 30 6.44 0.12 2.62
CA ASN A 30 6.90 0.23 1.24
C ASN A 30 5.87 -0.31 0.24
N VAL A 31 5.24 -1.45 0.57
CA VAL A 31 4.16 -2.01 -0.26
C VAL A 31 3.00 -1.02 -0.40
N LEU A 32 2.60 -0.37 0.69
CA LEU A 32 1.54 0.64 0.69
C LEU A 32 1.93 1.90 -0.11
N ASP A 33 3.17 2.35 -0.01
CA ASP A 33 3.66 3.50 -0.78
C ASP A 33 3.64 3.20 -2.29
N ILE A 34 4.09 2.01 -2.70
CA ILE A 34 4.04 1.59 -4.10
C ILE A 34 2.60 1.50 -4.60
N ILE A 35 1.67 0.94 -3.81
CA ILE A 35 0.25 0.89 -4.17
C ILE A 35 -0.31 2.29 -4.42
N ARG A 36 0.03 3.26 -3.56
CA ARG A 36 -0.38 4.65 -3.74
C ARG A 36 0.19 5.26 -5.02
N GLN A 37 1.48 5.10 -5.28
CA GLN A 37 2.12 5.58 -6.51
C GLN A 37 1.48 4.98 -7.76
N LYS A 38 1.12 3.68 -7.71
CA LYS A 38 0.39 3.02 -8.80
C LYS A 38 -1.01 3.58 -8.99
N SER A 39 -1.75 3.86 -7.91
CA SER A 39 -3.08 4.48 -8.02
C SER A 39 -3.02 5.85 -8.69
N GLU A 40 -2.05 6.69 -8.34
CA GLU A 40 -1.83 7.99 -8.97
C GLU A 40 -1.51 7.81 -10.47
N LEU A 41 -0.65 6.84 -10.82
CA LEU A 41 -0.29 6.54 -12.20
C LEU A 41 -1.45 5.99 -13.04
N VAL A 42 -2.33 5.17 -12.46
CA VAL A 42 -3.52 4.66 -13.15
C VAL A 42 -4.46 5.79 -13.53
N LEU A 43 -4.65 6.79 -12.65
CA LEU A 43 -5.44 7.98 -12.97
C LEU A 43 -4.82 8.77 -14.13
N GLU A 44 -3.49 8.89 -14.19
CA GLU A 44 -2.83 9.50 -15.35
C GLU A 44 -3.04 8.70 -16.64
N LEU A 45 -3.08 7.36 -16.54
CA LEU A 45 -3.29 6.46 -17.67
C LEU A 45 -4.72 6.48 -18.21
N GLU A 46 -5.73 6.76 -17.38
CA GLU A 46 -7.12 6.91 -17.82
C GLU A 46 -7.31 8.07 -18.82
N GLU A 47 -6.44 9.07 -18.75
CA GLU A 47 -6.42 10.24 -19.64
C GLU A 47 -5.63 10.00 -20.96
N VAL A 48 -5.08 8.79 -21.15
CA VAL A 48 -4.30 8.44 -22.34
C VAL A 48 -5.19 7.76 -23.38
N ASP A 49 -5.35 8.38 -24.54
CA ASP A 49 -5.84 7.69 -25.73
C ASP A 49 -4.72 6.78 -26.28
N LEU A 50 -4.73 5.53 -25.85
CA LEU A 50 -3.73 4.53 -26.22
C LEU A 50 -3.69 4.27 -27.74
N GLU A 51 -4.83 4.32 -28.42
CA GLU A 51 -4.90 4.07 -29.86
C GLU A 51 -4.27 5.22 -30.65
N GLU A 52 -4.59 6.46 -30.26
CA GLU A 52 -3.97 7.66 -30.85
C GLU A 52 -2.46 7.67 -30.61
N GLU A 53 -2.02 7.36 -29.38
CA GLU A 53 -0.60 7.33 -29.04
C GLU A 53 0.14 6.31 -29.92
N ILE A 54 -0.34 5.05 -30.01
CA ILE A 54 0.27 4.00 -30.85
C ILE A 54 0.33 4.43 -32.32
N ARG A 55 -0.73 5.04 -32.86
CA ARG A 55 -0.76 5.52 -34.26
C ARG A 55 0.24 6.62 -34.55
N SER A 56 0.62 7.40 -33.54
CA SER A 56 1.57 8.51 -33.67
C SER A 56 3.03 8.05 -33.77
N HIS A 57 3.33 6.79 -33.41
CA HIS A 57 4.67 6.22 -33.48
C HIS A 57 5.11 5.93 -34.91
N LYS A 58 6.44 5.88 -35.13
CA LYS A 58 7.03 5.59 -36.45
C LYS A 58 6.72 4.17 -36.96
N ASP A 59 6.56 3.22 -36.05
CA ASP A 59 6.15 1.85 -36.33
C ASP A 59 4.94 1.46 -35.46
N PRO A 60 3.71 1.80 -35.88
CA PRO A 60 2.51 1.53 -35.09
C PRO A 60 2.25 0.03 -34.87
N GLN A 61 2.63 -0.83 -35.83
CA GLN A 61 2.41 -2.28 -35.69
C GLN A 61 3.37 -2.88 -34.67
N GLY A 62 4.66 -2.53 -34.74
CA GLY A 62 5.64 -2.95 -33.74
C GLY A 62 5.25 -2.46 -32.34
N THR A 63 4.84 -1.20 -32.24
CA THR A 63 4.38 -0.58 -30.98
C THR A 63 3.14 -1.29 -30.42
N LEU A 64 2.15 -1.63 -31.26
CA LEU A 64 0.97 -2.37 -30.83
C LEU A 64 1.34 -3.75 -30.25
N ILE A 65 2.21 -4.50 -30.92
CA ILE A 65 2.66 -5.82 -30.46
C ILE A 65 3.41 -5.69 -29.13
N GLU A 66 4.28 -4.69 -29.00
CA GLU A 66 5.00 -4.41 -27.76
C GLU A 66 4.03 -4.11 -26.61
N MET A 67 3.07 -3.22 -26.84
CA MET A 67 2.05 -2.86 -25.85
C MET A 67 1.16 -4.03 -25.45
N GLN A 68 0.75 -4.89 -26.39
CA GLN A 68 0.00 -6.11 -26.09
C GLN A 68 0.79 -7.06 -25.19
N ASN A 69 2.09 -7.23 -25.48
CA ASN A 69 2.97 -8.07 -24.67
C ASN A 69 3.18 -7.48 -23.26
N LEU A 70 3.37 -6.16 -23.17
CA LEU A 70 3.51 -5.46 -21.89
C LEU A 70 2.26 -5.60 -21.03
N LEU A 71 1.07 -5.31 -21.59
CA LEU A 71 -0.20 -5.39 -20.87
C LEU A 71 -0.52 -6.82 -20.43
N LYS A 72 -0.18 -7.83 -21.25
CA LYS A 72 -0.32 -9.23 -20.86
C LYS A 72 0.54 -9.56 -19.64
N ARG A 73 1.83 -9.21 -19.67
CA ARG A 73 2.76 -9.43 -18.55
C ARG A 73 2.35 -8.66 -17.30
N LEU A 74 1.87 -7.43 -17.47
CA LEU A 74 1.35 -6.62 -16.37
C LEU A 74 0.14 -7.30 -15.73
N THR A 75 -0.80 -7.81 -16.52
CA THR A 75 -1.99 -8.52 -16.01
C THR A 75 -1.59 -9.75 -15.20
N GLU A 76 -0.67 -10.57 -15.72
CA GLU A 76 -0.14 -11.75 -15.03
C GLU A 76 0.52 -11.35 -13.69
N LEU A 77 1.36 -10.31 -13.71
CA LEU A 77 2.06 -9.82 -12.52
C LEU A 77 1.10 -9.24 -11.46
N GLU A 78 0.07 -8.52 -11.88
CA GLU A 78 -0.94 -7.98 -10.95
C GLU A 78 -1.78 -9.09 -10.30
N GLN A 79 -2.07 -10.16 -11.03
CA GLN A 79 -2.72 -11.34 -10.46
C GLN A 79 -1.84 -11.98 -9.39
N GLU A 80 -0.56 -12.19 -9.69
CA GLU A 80 0.40 -12.72 -8.71
C GLU A 80 0.52 -11.83 -7.46
N ASN A 81 0.65 -10.52 -7.65
CA ASN A 81 0.72 -9.56 -6.54
C ASN A 81 -0.55 -9.60 -5.69
N THR A 82 -1.72 -9.74 -6.32
CA THR A 82 -3.00 -9.85 -5.61
C THR A 82 -3.05 -11.10 -4.74
N GLU A 83 -2.61 -12.25 -5.26
CA GLU A 83 -2.56 -13.49 -4.47
C GLU A 83 -1.56 -13.38 -3.32
N LEU A 84 -0.36 -12.85 -3.57
CA LEU A 84 0.65 -12.66 -2.51
C LEU A 84 0.17 -11.70 -1.41
N LEU A 85 -0.57 -10.64 -1.76
CA LEU A 85 -1.17 -9.74 -0.78
C LEU A 85 -2.24 -10.42 0.07
N LYS A 86 -3.05 -11.31 -0.52
CA LYS A 86 -4.03 -12.10 0.24
C LYS A 86 -3.34 -13.01 1.24
N ASP A 87 -2.22 -13.62 0.86
CA ASP A 87 -1.43 -14.47 1.75
C ASP A 87 -0.80 -13.67 2.91
N MET A 88 -0.49 -12.39 2.69
CA MET A 88 0.06 -11.49 3.72
C MET A 88 -1.02 -10.84 4.62
N ALA A 89 -2.28 -10.81 4.18
CA ALA A 89 -3.38 -10.16 4.90
C ALA A 89 -3.60 -10.69 6.34
N PRO A 90 -3.51 -12.01 6.63
CA PRO A 90 -3.59 -12.54 7.99
C PRO A 90 -2.48 -12.01 8.91
N ASP A 91 -1.26 -11.84 8.39
CA ASP A 91 -0.12 -11.34 9.16
C ASP A 91 -0.26 -9.86 9.50
N LEU A 92 -0.82 -9.06 8.57
CA LEU A 92 -1.26 -7.70 8.86
C LEU A 92 -2.29 -7.66 9.99
N GLU A 93 -3.34 -8.46 9.86
CA GLU A 93 -4.46 -8.46 10.80
C GLU A 93 -3.98 -8.84 12.21
N ASN A 94 -3.08 -9.83 12.28
CA ASN A 94 -2.45 -10.26 13.52
C ASN A 94 -1.55 -9.16 14.13
N LYS A 95 -0.75 -8.44 13.32
CA LYS A 95 0.05 -7.29 13.81
C LYS A 95 -0.85 -6.20 14.39
N VAL A 96 -1.94 -5.85 13.69
CA VAL A 96 -2.91 -4.85 14.18
C VAL A 96 -3.59 -5.31 15.47
N LYS A 97 -3.97 -6.59 15.57
CA LYS A 97 -4.56 -7.16 16.80
C LYS A 97 -3.58 -7.10 17.98
N LYS A 98 -2.30 -7.44 17.77
CA LYS A 98 -1.26 -7.36 18.82
C LYS A 98 -1.07 -5.92 19.31
N ILE A 99 -0.95 -4.96 18.39
CA ILE A 99 -0.81 -3.53 18.73
C ILE A 99 -2.03 -3.06 19.55
N LYS A 100 -3.26 -3.43 19.15
CA LYS A 100 -4.48 -3.10 19.91
C LYS A 100 -4.47 -3.71 21.32
N GLN A 101 -4.01 -4.94 21.46
CA GLN A 101 -3.89 -5.59 22.78
C GLN A 101 -2.85 -4.88 23.65
N GLU A 102 -1.68 -4.54 23.11
CA GLU A 102 -0.62 -3.81 23.81
C GLU A 102 -1.08 -2.40 24.24
N TYR A 103 -1.77 -1.69 23.36
CA TYR A 103 -2.31 -0.35 23.65
C TYR A 103 -3.41 -0.38 24.72
N ASN A 104 -4.29 -1.37 24.69
CA ASN A 104 -5.34 -1.55 25.70
C ASN A 104 -4.76 -1.96 27.06
N ASN A 105 -3.79 -2.88 27.08
CA ASN A 105 -3.12 -3.33 28.30
C ASN A 105 -2.30 -2.22 28.97
N ALA A 106 -1.64 -1.36 28.20
CA ALA A 106 -0.94 -0.19 28.73
C ALA A 106 -1.91 0.80 29.38
N SER A 107 -3.07 1.06 28.76
CA SER A 107 -4.08 1.96 29.33
C SER A 107 -4.71 1.44 30.64
N ASP A 108 -4.83 0.11 30.78
CA ASP A 108 -5.37 -0.52 31.99
C ASP A 108 -4.35 -0.58 33.14
N ALA A 109 -3.04 -0.57 32.85
CA ALA A 109 -2.00 -0.44 33.87
C ALA A 109 -2.04 0.95 34.54
N TYR A 110 -2.20 2.02 33.76
CA TYR A 110 -2.30 3.38 34.30
C TYR A 110 -3.62 3.67 35.06
N LYS A 111 -4.70 2.94 34.77
CA LYS A 111 -5.98 3.09 35.48
C LYS A 111 -6.05 2.37 36.84
N LYS A 112 -5.11 1.47 37.14
CA LYS A 112 -5.07 0.75 38.43
C LYS A 112 -4.33 1.51 39.54
N ASP A 113 -3.42 2.42 39.20
CA ASP A 113 -2.66 3.18 40.22
C ASP A 113 -3.46 4.33 40.85
N ASP A 114 -4.47 4.87 40.17
CA ASP A 114 -5.25 6.01 40.67
C ASP A 114 -6.35 5.63 41.68
N ARG A 115 -6.54 4.34 41.99
CA ARG A 115 -7.54 3.89 42.97
C ARG A 115 -7.00 3.61 44.38
N ASN A 116 -5.70 3.78 44.62
CA ASN A 116 -5.07 3.45 45.91
C ASN A 116 -4.52 4.65 46.71
N LYS A 117 -4.81 5.89 46.31
CA LYS A 117 -4.49 7.09 47.11
C LYS A 117 -5.71 7.99 47.33
N SER A 118 -6.71 7.46 48.03
CA SER A 118 -7.64 8.29 48.81
C SER A 118 -7.69 7.74 50.24
N GLY A 119 -6.54 7.84 50.92
CA GLY A 119 -6.47 7.70 52.36
C GLY A 119 -7.03 8.97 52.99
N GLY A 120 -8.29 8.90 53.44
CA GLY A 120 -8.95 9.97 54.17
C GLY A 120 -8.22 10.25 55.49
N ASN A 121 -7.49 11.37 55.53
CA ASN A 121 -7.04 11.98 56.78
C ASN A 121 -8.24 12.70 57.42
N ASN A 122 -8.86 12.07 58.42
CA ASN A 122 -9.71 12.78 59.36
C ASN A 122 -8.80 13.54 60.33
N ILE A 123 -8.66 14.85 60.12
CA ILE A 123 -8.03 15.75 61.08
C ILE A 123 -9.12 16.17 62.07
N ASP A 124 -8.96 15.68 63.29
CA ASP A 124 -9.67 16.09 64.49
C ASP A 124 -9.43 17.58 64.76
N GLN A 125 -10.49 18.38 64.86
CA GLN A 125 -10.42 19.73 65.42
C GLN A 125 -11.54 19.93 66.43
N ARG A 126 -11.17 19.72 67.69
CA ARG A 126 -11.79 20.32 68.87
C ARG A 126 -11.84 21.85 68.74
N SER A 127 -13.01 22.43 68.94
CA SER A 127 -13.26 23.66 69.73
C SER A 127 -14.75 23.78 70.04
#